data_AF-A0A2X3KGA0-F1
#
_entry.id   AF-A0A2X3KGA0-F1
#
_cell.length_a   1.000
_cell.length_b   1.000
_cell.length_c   1.000
_cell.angle_alpha   90.00
_cell.angle_beta   90.00
_cell.angle_gamma   90.00
#
_symmetry.space_group_name_H-M   'P 1'
#
loop_
_entity.id
_entity.type
_entity.pdbx_description
1 polymer ?
#
loop_
_entity_poly.entity_id
_entity_poly.type
_entity_poly.pdbx_seq_one_letter_code
_entity_poly.pdbx_strand_id
1 'polypeptide(L)'
;MAGLILLKMLAKTHQPMKLALTGVALSACWASLTDYLMLSRPQDVNNALLWLTGSLWGRDWSFVKIAIPLMILFLPLSLSFCRDLDLLALGDARATTLGVSVPHTRFWALLLAVAMTSTGVAACGPISFIGLVVPHMMRSITGGRHRRLLPVSA
;
A
#
# COMPACT_ATOMS: atom_id res chain seq x y z
N MET A 1 -6.49 10.67 -18.96
CA MET A 1 -7.86 10.14 -19.13
C MET A 1 -7.97 8.67 -18.71
N ALA A 2 -7.05 7.78 -19.13
CA ALA A 2 -7.05 6.36 -18.76
C ALA A 2 -6.96 6.08 -17.24
N GLY A 3 -6.12 6.80 -16.50
CA GLY A 3 -5.99 6.63 -15.03
C GLY A 3 -7.28 6.92 -14.26
N LEU A 4 -8.09 7.89 -14.73
CA LEU A 4 -9.35 8.27 -14.10
C LEU A 4 -10.48 7.27 -14.40
N ILE A 5 -10.40 6.59 -15.54
CA ILE A 5 -11.32 5.50 -15.94
C ILE A 5 -10.99 4.24 -15.12
N LEU A 6 -9.71 3.92 -14.93
CA LEU A 6 -9.25 2.83 -14.05
C LEU A 6 -9.66 3.06 -12.59
N LEU A 7 -9.52 4.28 -12.08
CA LEU A 7 -9.97 4.66 -10.73
C LEU A 7 -11.49 4.50 -10.56
N LYS A 8 -12.28 4.89 -11.58
CA LYS A 8 -13.74 4.70 -11.59
C LYS A 8 -14.16 3.22 -11.69
N MET A 9 -13.37 2.36 -12.33
CA MET A 9 -13.61 0.91 -12.34
C MET A 9 -13.24 0.25 -11.01
N LEU A 10 -12.17 0.71 -10.36
CA LEU A 10 -11.76 0.29 -9.01
C LEU A 10 -12.80 0.66 -7.94
N ALA A 11 -13.42 1.83 -8.06
CA ALA A 11 -14.43 2.31 -7.10
C ALA A 11 -15.72 1.48 -7.09
N LYS A 12 -15.97 0.64 -8.12
CA LYS A 12 -17.21 -0.13 -8.27
C LYS A 12 -17.07 -1.63 -7.99
N THR A 13 -15.88 -2.13 -7.64
CA THR A 13 -15.64 -3.58 -7.51
C THR A 13 -15.52 -4.05 -6.06
N HIS A 14 -16.53 -4.76 -5.58
CA HIS A 14 -16.53 -5.40 -4.25
C HIS A 14 -15.79 -6.75 -4.20
N GLN A 15 -15.39 -7.31 -5.35
CA GLN A 15 -14.80 -8.63 -5.44
C GLN A 15 -13.26 -8.56 -5.38
N PRO A 16 -12.61 -9.22 -4.38
CA PRO A 16 -11.15 -9.16 -4.21
C PRO A 16 -10.38 -9.66 -5.42
N MET A 17 -10.91 -10.68 -6.11
CA MET A 17 -10.29 -11.26 -7.32
C MET A 17 -10.16 -10.23 -8.44
N LYS A 18 -11.20 -9.43 -8.69
CA LYS A 18 -11.18 -8.40 -9.74
C LYS A 18 -10.17 -7.31 -9.40
N LEU A 19 -10.13 -6.89 -8.13
CA LEU A 19 -9.22 -5.85 -7.65
C LEU A 19 -7.75 -6.29 -7.82
N ALA A 20 -7.44 -7.55 -7.50
CA ALA A 20 -6.12 -8.13 -7.75
C ALA A 20 -5.76 -8.18 -9.24
N LEU A 21 -6.66 -8.67 -10.09
CA LEU A 21 -6.42 -8.78 -11.55
C LEU A 21 -6.19 -7.39 -12.18
N THR A 22 -7.00 -6.41 -11.79
CA THR A 22 -6.84 -5.02 -12.25
C THR A 22 -5.51 -4.41 -11.80
N GLY A 23 -5.05 -4.74 -10.59
CA GLY A 23 -3.77 -4.27 -10.07
C GLY A 23 -2.59 -4.85 -10.86
N VAL A 24 -2.63 -6.14 -11.20
CA VAL A 24 -1.63 -6.79 -12.05
C VAL A 24 -1.59 -6.14 -13.44
N ALA A 25 -2.75 -5.94 -14.08
CA ALA A 25 -2.83 -5.29 -15.38
C ALA A 25 -2.27 -3.86 -15.35
N LEU A 26 -2.62 -3.07 -14.32
CA LEU A 26 -2.13 -1.71 -14.17
C LEU A 26 -0.61 -1.65 -13.94
N SER A 27 -0.09 -2.59 -13.14
CA SER A 27 1.35 -2.71 -12.86
C SER A 27 2.13 -3.00 -14.15
N ALA A 28 1.63 -3.91 -14.99
CA ALA A 28 2.23 -4.21 -16.29
C ALA A 28 2.23 -2.99 -17.24
N CYS A 29 1.13 -2.21 -17.27
CA CYS A 29 1.08 -0.97 -18.04
C CYS A 29 2.13 0.05 -17.58
N TRP A 30 2.30 0.24 -16.27
CA TRP A 30 3.29 1.16 -15.72
C TRP A 30 4.73 0.67 -15.94
N ALA A 31 4.96 -0.64 -15.86
CA ALA A 31 6.27 -1.24 -16.17
C ALA A 31 6.66 -0.97 -17.63
N SER A 32 5.76 -1.23 -18.58
CA SER A 32 6.02 -0.96 -20.01
C SER A 32 6.29 0.52 -20.29
N LEU A 33 5.60 1.43 -19.60
CA LEU A 33 5.86 2.87 -19.71
C LEU A 33 7.26 3.23 -19.16
N THR A 34 7.67 2.60 -18.06
CA THR A 34 8.99 2.80 -17.45
C THR A 34 10.09 2.32 -18.40
N ASP A 35 9.93 1.14 -19.00
CA ASP A 35 10.86 0.59 -19.99
C ASP A 35 11.00 1.50 -21.22
N TYR A 36 9.88 2.04 -21.72
CA TYR A 36 9.89 3.00 -22.83
C TYR A 36 10.67 4.28 -22.50
N LEU A 37 10.49 4.81 -21.29
CA LEU A 37 11.21 6.00 -20.82
C LEU A 37 12.72 5.74 -20.67
N MET A 38 13.10 4.56 -20.18
CA MET A 38 14.50 4.15 -20.11
C MET A 38 15.16 4.07 -21.48
N LEU A 39 14.45 3.51 -22.47
CA LEU A 39 14.97 3.40 -23.84
C LEU A 39 15.13 4.78 -24.51
N SER A 40 14.26 5.73 -24.17
CA SER A 40 14.27 7.09 -24.73
C SER A 40 15.34 8.00 -24.12
N ARG A 41 15.82 7.71 -22.89
CA ARG A 41 16.80 8.53 -22.16
C ARG A 41 17.95 7.68 -21.59
N PRO A 42 18.90 7.24 -22.43
CA PRO A 42 19.95 6.30 -22.03
C PRO A 42 20.93 6.83 -20.95
N GLN A 43 21.03 8.16 -20.78
CA GLN A 43 21.96 8.79 -19.83
C GLN A 43 21.56 8.56 -18.35
N ASP A 44 20.26 8.43 -18.06
CA ASP A 44 19.74 8.30 -16.69
C ASP A 44 19.38 6.85 -16.31
N VAL A 45 19.62 5.89 -17.20
CA VAL A 45 19.19 4.49 -17.02
C VAL A 45 19.82 3.86 -15.77
N ASN A 46 21.10 4.12 -15.51
CA ASN A 46 21.78 3.53 -14.35
C ASN A 46 21.16 4.01 -13.03
N ASN A 47 20.82 5.30 -12.92
CA ASN A 47 20.14 5.84 -11.74
C ASN A 47 18.72 5.27 -11.59
N ALA A 48 18.00 5.12 -12.69
CA ALA A 48 16.67 4.53 -12.67
C ALA A 48 16.69 3.04 -12.28
N LEU A 49 17.66 2.26 -12.78
CA LEU A 49 17.86 0.87 -12.38
C LEU A 49 18.20 0.75 -10.88
N LEU A 50 19.11 1.59 -10.39
CA LEU A 50 19.43 1.63 -8.96
C LEU A 50 18.20 1.97 -8.11
N TRP A 51 17.36 2.91 -8.55
CA TRP A 51 16.12 3.23 -7.84
C TRP A 51 15.11 2.06 -7.88
N LEU A 52 14.96 1.38 -9.02
CA LEU A 52 14.06 0.24 -9.20
C LEU A 52 14.48 -1.00 -8.41
N THR A 53 15.77 -1.16 -8.08
CA THR A 53 16.22 -2.24 -7.18
C THR A 53 15.79 -2.02 -5.72
N GLY A 54 15.36 -0.80 -5.36
CA GLY A 54 15.09 -0.41 -3.98
C GLY A 54 16.40 -0.18 -3.23
N SER A 55 16.72 1.09 -2.95
CA SER A 55 17.99 1.45 -2.33
C SER A 55 17.88 2.70 -1.47
N LEU A 56 18.50 2.64 -0.30
CA LEU A 56 18.69 3.78 0.61
C LEU A 56 19.94 4.60 0.25
N TRP A 57 20.67 4.19 -0.80
CA TRP A 57 21.89 4.87 -1.22
C TRP A 57 21.55 6.28 -1.75
N GLY A 58 22.30 7.29 -1.28
CA GLY A 58 22.07 8.69 -1.62
C GLY A 58 20.83 9.33 -0.98
N ARG A 59 20.27 8.76 0.10
CA ARG A 59 19.16 9.40 0.84
C ARG A 59 19.67 10.39 1.87
N ASP A 60 19.37 11.66 1.64
CA ASP A 60 19.58 12.73 2.61
C ASP A 60 18.50 12.78 3.70
N TRP A 61 18.83 13.44 4.81
CA TRP A 61 17.90 13.76 5.90
C TRP A 61 16.63 14.51 5.45
N SER A 62 16.65 15.14 4.28
CA SER A 62 15.47 15.77 3.68
C SER A 62 14.33 14.77 3.41
N PHE A 63 14.65 13.55 2.99
CA PHE A 63 13.63 12.50 2.78
C PHE A 63 13.00 12.08 4.11
N VAL A 64 13.82 11.93 5.15
CA VAL A 64 13.39 11.56 6.50
C VAL A 64 12.46 12.62 7.08
N LYS A 65 12.79 13.91 6.92
CA LYS A 65 11.97 15.04 7.38
C LYS A 65 10.57 15.07 6.75
N ILE A 66 10.41 14.53 5.54
CA ILE A 66 9.11 14.43 4.86
C ILE A 66 8.39 13.13 5.24
N ALA A 67 9.12 12.01 5.32
CA ALA A 67 8.54 10.70 5.61
C ALA A 67 8.02 10.58 7.05
N ILE A 68 8.76 11.07 8.04
CA ILE A 68 8.38 11.00 9.46
C ILE A 68 7.01 11.64 9.76
N PRO A 69 6.74 12.92 9.40
CA PRO A 69 5.46 13.53 9.71
C PRO A 69 4.29 12.83 8.99
N LEU A 70 4.51 12.31 7.78
CA LEU A 70 3.51 11.52 7.07
C LEU A 70 3.23 10.18 7.76
N MET A 71 4.26 9.46 8.22
CA MET A 71 4.06 8.24 9.01
C MET A 71 3.37 8.52 10.35
N ILE A 72 3.77 9.60 11.05
CA ILE A 72 3.13 10.01 12.31
C ILE A 72 1.66 10.36 12.10
N LEU A 73 1.27 10.84 10.91
CA LEU A 73 -0.13 11.12 10.58
C LEU A 73 -0.91 9.85 10.21
N PHE A 74 -0.34 9.00 9.34
CA PHE A 74 -1.04 7.83 8.82
C PHE A 74 -1.12 6.68 9.83
N LEU A 75 -0.13 6.51 10.69
CA LEU A 75 -0.11 5.45 11.71
C LEU A 75 -1.31 5.53 12.68
N PRO A 76 -1.59 6.63 13.39
CA PRO A 76 -2.75 6.72 14.28
C PRO A 76 -4.06 6.63 13.52
N LEU A 77 -4.09 7.15 12.28
CA LEU A 77 -5.26 7.02 11.42
C LEU A 77 -5.50 5.56 11.01
N SER A 78 -4.46 4.73 10.86
CA SER A 78 -4.61 3.28 10.67
C SER A 78 -5.18 2.58 11.91
N LEU A 79 -4.80 3.06 13.10
CA LEU A 79 -5.23 2.47 14.37
C LEU A 79 -6.73 2.65 14.62
N SER A 80 -7.34 3.73 14.13
CA SER A 80 -8.79 3.93 14.24
C SER A 80 -9.59 2.86 13.50
N PHE A 81 -9.06 2.32 12.39
CA PHE A 81 -9.69 1.26 11.60
C PHE A 81 -9.47 -0.15 12.17
N CYS A 82 -8.69 -0.34 13.23
CA CYS A 82 -8.38 -1.67 13.78
C CYS A 82 -9.63 -2.49 14.13
N ARG A 83 -10.63 -1.84 14.74
CA ARG A 83 -11.87 -2.50 15.15
C ARG A 83 -12.67 -2.96 13.94
N ASP A 84 -12.81 -2.11 12.94
CA ASP A 84 -13.57 -2.44 11.74
C ASP A 84 -12.87 -3.54 10.93
N LEU A 85 -11.53 -3.53 10.87
CA LEU A 85 -10.74 -4.60 10.25
C LEU A 85 -10.86 -5.94 10.99
N ASP A 86 -10.88 -5.93 12.33
CA ASP A 86 -11.15 -7.13 13.13
C ASP A 86 -12.56 -7.67 12.87
N LEU A 87 -13.56 -6.80 12.69
CA LEU A 87 -14.93 -7.19 12.36
C LEU A 87 -15.07 -7.71 10.93
N LEU A 88 -14.38 -7.11 9.95
CA LEU A 88 -14.32 -7.62 8.58
C LEU A 88 -13.71 -9.03 8.52
N ALA A 89 -12.76 -9.35 9.41
CA ALA A 89 -12.17 -10.69 9.49
C ALA A 89 -13.17 -11.78 9.92
N LEU A 90 -14.30 -11.42 10.53
CA LEU A 90 -15.39 -12.34 10.87
C LEU A 90 -16.34 -12.64 9.69
N GLY A 91 -16.18 -11.91 8.58
CA GLY A 91 -16.98 -12.02 7.36
C GLY A 91 -17.92 -10.82 7.16
N ASP A 92 -18.14 -10.46 5.89
CA ASP A 92 -18.88 -9.26 5.48
C ASP A 92 -20.30 -9.20 6.06
N ALA A 93 -21.01 -10.34 6.09
CA ALA A 93 -22.36 -10.41 6.63
C ALA A 93 -22.40 -10.07 8.13
N ARG A 94 -21.45 -10.58 8.92
CA ARG A 94 -21.36 -10.32 10.37
C ARG A 94 -20.91 -8.89 10.66
N ALA A 95 -19.94 -8.38 9.88
CA ALA A 95 -19.49 -6.99 10.01
C ALA A 95 -20.63 -5.99 9.75
N THR A 96 -21.45 -6.25 8.72
CA THR A 96 -22.59 -5.38 8.38
C THR A 96 -23.65 -5.38 9.48
N THR A 97 -23.94 -6.55 10.09
CA THR A 97 -24.88 -6.64 11.23
C THR A 97 -24.38 -5.94 12.49
N LEU A 98 -23.07 -5.74 12.62
CA LEU A 98 -22.43 -5.05 13.74
C LEU A 98 -22.26 -3.54 13.50
N GLY A 99 -22.85 -3.01 12.42
CA GLY A 99 -22.86 -1.58 12.10
C GLY A 99 -21.68 -1.09 11.27
N VAL A 100 -20.80 -1.99 10.80
CA VAL A 100 -19.66 -1.61 9.96
C VAL A 100 -20.11 -1.41 8.52
N SER A 101 -19.80 -0.24 7.95
CA SER A 101 -19.97 0.03 6.53
C SER A 101 -18.81 -0.62 5.73
N VAL A 102 -18.96 -1.90 5.39
CA VAL A 102 -17.93 -2.71 4.69
C VAL A 102 -17.31 -2.00 3.47
N PRO A 103 -18.08 -1.46 2.49
CA PRO A 103 -17.48 -0.75 1.35
C PRO A 103 -16.63 0.46 1.74
N HIS A 104 -17.14 1.29 2.65
CA HIS A 104 -16.45 2.51 3.07
C HIS A 104 -15.18 2.19 3.84
N THR A 105 -15.27 1.25 4.79
CA THR A 105 -14.12 0.79 5.58
C THR A 105 -13.02 0.26 4.66
N ARG A 106 -13.39 -0.58 3.69
CA ARG A 106 -12.43 -1.17 2.74
C ARG A 106 -11.78 -0.11 1.86
N PHE A 107 -12.56 0.84 1.36
CA PHE A 107 -12.04 1.94 0.55
C PHE A 107 -11.04 2.79 1.32
N TRP A 108 -11.38 3.23 2.53
CA TRP A 108 -10.49 4.07 3.34
C TRP A 108 -9.25 3.32 3.83
N ALA A 109 -9.40 2.06 4.23
CA ALA A 109 -8.25 1.23 4.62
C ALA A 109 -7.28 1.01 3.45
N LEU A 110 -7.80 0.75 2.24
CA LEU A 110 -6.99 0.63 1.02
C LEU A 110 -6.31 1.95 0.67
N LEU A 111 -7.03 3.07 0.73
CA LEU A 111 -6.48 4.40 0.45
C LEU A 111 -5.34 4.72 1.41
N LEU A 112 -5.51 4.42 2.69
CA LEU A 112 -4.49 4.63 3.71
C LEU A 112 -3.26 3.73 3.49
N ALA A 113 -3.47 2.45 3.18
CA ALA A 113 -2.39 1.53 2.85
C ALA A 113 -1.60 1.99 1.61
N VAL A 114 -2.29 2.48 0.56
CA VAL A 114 -1.65 3.05 -0.63
C VAL A 114 -0.88 4.32 -0.31
N ALA A 115 -1.43 5.20 0.54
CA ALA A 115 -0.73 6.41 0.97
C ALA A 115 0.56 6.08 1.73
N MET A 116 0.50 5.19 2.72
CA MET A 116 1.69 4.76 3.47
C MET A 116 2.71 4.06 2.56
N THR A 117 2.26 3.14 1.71
CA THR A 117 3.17 2.40 0.80
C THR A 117 3.81 3.35 -0.21
N SER A 118 3.07 4.30 -0.79
CA SER A 118 3.61 5.25 -1.75
C SER A 118 4.66 6.18 -1.14
N THR A 119 4.48 6.59 0.13
CA THR A 119 5.52 7.37 0.85
C THR A 119 6.81 6.58 1.04
N GLY A 120 6.73 5.30 1.41
CA GLY A 120 7.89 4.42 1.54
C GLY A 120 8.58 4.17 0.20
N VAL A 121 7.83 3.88 -0.86
CA VAL A 121 8.37 3.65 -2.20
C VAL A 121 9.00 4.91 -2.78
N ALA A 122 8.40 6.08 -2.59
CA ALA A 122 9.00 7.35 -3.00
C ALA A 122 10.33 7.59 -2.27
N ALA A 123 10.38 7.28 -0.96
CA ALA A 123 11.55 7.48 -0.13
C ALA A 123 12.66 6.48 -0.39
N CYS A 124 12.41 5.20 -0.69
CA CYS A 124 13.45 4.15 -0.70
C CYS A 124 13.48 3.33 -2.00
N GLY A 125 12.56 3.56 -2.94
CA GLY A 125 12.30 2.67 -4.06
C GLY A 125 11.43 1.46 -3.67
N PRO A 126 11.10 0.58 -4.62
CA PRO A 126 10.22 -0.55 -4.40
C PRO A 126 10.94 -1.67 -3.66
N ILE A 127 10.74 -1.76 -2.34
CA ILE A 127 11.27 -2.86 -1.53
C ILE A 127 10.20 -3.94 -1.38
N SER A 128 10.39 -5.05 -2.09
CA SER A 128 9.49 -6.20 -2.02
C SER A 128 9.66 -6.98 -0.70
N PHE A 129 8.67 -7.82 -0.35
CA PHE A 129 8.65 -8.73 0.80
C PHE A 129 8.37 -8.16 2.19
N ILE A 130 8.81 -6.94 2.53
CA ILE A 130 8.63 -6.39 3.90
C ILE A 130 7.15 -6.43 4.33
N GLY A 131 6.26 -5.94 3.46
CA GLY A 131 4.82 -5.92 3.71
C GLY A 131 4.13 -7.28 3.79
N LEU A 132 4.80 -8.37 3.42
CA LEU A 132 4.28 -9.74 3.55
C LEU A 132 4.88 -10.45 4.76
N VAL A 133 6.21 -10.38 4.89
CA VAL A 133 6.97 -11.12 5.91
C VAL A 133 6.74 -10.54 7.30
N VAL A 134 6.87 -9.22 7.46
CA VAL A 134 6.77 -8.56 8.78
C VAL A 134 5.43 -8.81 9.46
N PRO A 135 4.26 -8.50 8.86
CA PRO A 135 2.99 -8.74 9.53
C PRO A 135 2.72 -10.23 9.76
N HIS A 136 3.24 -11.12 8.91
CA HIS A 136 3.11 -12.56 9.12
C HIS A 136 3.90 -13.05 10.33
N MET A 137 5.16 -12.60 10.47
CA MET A 137 6.00 -12.89 11.64
C MET A 137 5.40 -12.27 12.91
N MET A 138 4.96 -11.02 12.86
CA MET A 138 4.37 -10.38 14.06
C MET A 138 3.04 -11.00 14.45
N ARG A 139 2.28 -11.57 13.50
CA ARG A 139 1.03 -12.30 13.79
C ARG A 139 1.29 -13.60 14.55
N SER A 140 2.39 -14.31 14.29
CA SER A 140 2.74 -15.52 15.05
C SER A 140 3.14 -15.17 16.49
N ILE A 141 3.73 -14.00 16.72
CA ILE A 141 4.18 -13.54 18.04
C ILE A 141 3.05 -12.88 18.85
N THR A 142 2.27 -11.98 18.23
CA THR A 142 1.31 -11.10 18.93
C THR A 142 -0.16 -11.55 18.80
N GLY A 143 -0.43 -12.55 17.95
CA GLY A 143 -1.77 -13.02 17.62
C GLY A 143 -2.45 -12.21 16.52
N GLY A 144 -3.74 -12.49 16.28
CA GLY A 144 -4.50 -11.96 15.13
C GLY A 144 -5.20 -10.62 15.33
N ARG A 145 -5.13 -9.97 16.50
CA ARG A 145 -5.84 -8.70 16.77
C ARG A 145 -5.13 -7.53 16.11
N HIS A 146 -5.81 -6.83 15.18
CA HIS A 146 -5.22 -5.74 14.39
C HIS A 146 -4.71 -4.59 15.28
N ARG A 147 -5.35 -4.34 16.44
CA ARG A 147 -4.93 -3.30 17.40
C ARG A 147 -3.50 -3.49 17.93
N ARG A 148 -3.02 -4.74 18.01
CA ARG A 148 -1.64 -5.04 18.45
C ARG A 148 -0.73 -5.29 17.26
N LEU A 149 -1.25 -5.91 16.21
CA LEU A 149 -0.47 -6.25 15.02
C LEU A 149 -0.01 -5.01 14.25
N LEU A 150 -0.87 -4.02 14.03
CA LEU A 150 -0.52 -2.81 13.27
C LEU A 150 0.64 -2.00 13.86
N PRO A 151 0.64 -1.61 15.15
CA PRO A 151 1.74 -0.80 15.71
C PRO A 151 3.04 -1.60 15.87
N VAL A 152 2.94 -2.93 16.03
CA VAL A 152 4.10 -3.80 16.22
C VAL A 152 4.76 -4.16 14.88
N SER A 153 4.03 -4.08 13.77
CA SER A 153 4.54 -4.36 12.42
C SER A 153 4.98 -3.10 11.66
N ALA A 154 4.79 -1.92 12.25
CA ALA A 154 5.00 -0.63 11.61
C ALA A 154 6.43 -0.09 11.74
#